data_AF-A0A965ESI4-F1
#
_entry.id   AF-A0A965ESI4-F1
#
_cell.length_a   1.000
_cell.length_b   1.000
_cell.length_c   1.000
_cell.angle_alpha   90.00
_cell.angle_beta   90.00
_cell.angle_gamma   90.00
#
_symmetry.space_group_name_H-M   'P 1'
#
loop_
_entity.id
_entity.type
_entity.pdbx_description
1 polymer ?
#
loop_
_entity_poly.entity_id
_entity_poly.type
_entity_poly.pdbx_seq_one_letter_code
_entity_poly.pdbx_strand_id
1 'polypeptide(L)'
;EIKKKTADYIDQIMAESPQVKAILDAMPDAKYNIFSGMVAEELLMQWARENGIYDLDGYKKDYALALKMLDRQIIQKYFQENLMKKVSVSESDAKKYYEENKNSIPDFVVTPASEKDGKKQAAVYRTFAEVKDSLMKMLENEKAQELYAKELESLKKEYNAEENSAYFKKEGSEAKAETMADLENMMNESAQQAADHDSAAAATAEDVA
;
A
#
# COMPACT_ATOMS: atom_id res chain seq x y z
N GLU A 1 8.81 -25.53 25.86
CA GLU A 1 9.28 -25.26 24.48
C GLU A 1 8.65 -23.99 23.90
N ILE A 2 7.31 -23.88 23.85
CA ILE A 2 6.58 -22.70 23.31
C ILE A 2 7.07 -21.38 23.93
N LYS A 3 7.12 -21.28 25.26
CA LYS A 3 7.61 -20.07 25.97
C LYS A 3 9.01 -19.61 25.54
N LYS A 4 9.88 -20.55 25.15
CA LYS A 4 11.23 -20.23 24.68
C LYS A 4 11.19 -19.71 23.24
N LYS A 5 10.46 -20.41 22.35
CA LYS A 5 10.28 -19.99 20.94
C LYS A 5 9.70 -18.58 20.84
N THR A 6 8.69 -18.25 21.64
CA THR A 6 8.06 -16.92 21.62
C THR A 6 8.99 -15.84 22.16
N ALA A 7 9.82 -16.13 23.17
CA ALA A 7 10.81 -15.18 23.67
C ALA A 7 11.90 -14.90 22.62
N ASP A 8 12.45 -15.96 22.02
CA ASP A 8 13.50 -15.85 20.99
C ASP A 8 13.02 -15.02 19.79
N TYR A 9 11.75 -15.17 19.37
CA TYR A 9 11.18 -14.40 18.25
C TYR A 9 10.91 -12.93 18.59
N ILE A 10 10.52 -12.60 19.83
CA ILE A 10 10.40 -11.19 20.25
C ILE A 10 11.77 -10.52 20.22
N ASP A 11 12.82 -11.20 20.69
CA ASP A 11 14.18 -10.70 20.65
C ASP A 11 14.64 -10.47 19.21
N GLN A 12 14.29 -11.38 18.29
CA GLN A 12 14.55 -11.22 16.85
C GLN A 12 13.82 -10.00 16.27
N ILE A 13 12.52 -9.83 16.51
CA ILE A 13 11.76 -8.67 16.02
C ILE A 13 12.35 -7.36 16.55
N MET A 14 12.72 -7.32 17.83
CA MET A 14 13.33 -6.12 18.42
C MET A 14 14.70 -5.82 17.81
N ALA A 15 15.46 -6.84 17.40
CA ALA A 15 16.74 -6.67 16.71
C ALA A 15 16.56 -6.19 15.26
N GLU A 16 15.54 -6.67 14.56
CA GLU A 16 15.29 -6.37 13.14
C GLU A 16 14.46 -5.09 12.92
N SER A 17 13.71 -4.63 13.94
CA SER A 17 12.84 -3.45 13.85
C SER A 17 13.07 -2.46 15.00
N PRO A 18 13.97 -1.47 14.82
CA PRO A 18 14.23 -0.44 15.82
C PRO A 18 12.97 0.37 16.22
N GLN A 19 12.02 0.53 15.30
CA GLN A 19 10.74 1.19 15.58
C GLN A 19 9.90 0.39 16.57
N VAL A 20 9.79 -0.94 16.37
CA VAL A 20 9.08 -1.82 17.30
C VAL A 20 9.75 -1.79 18.66
N LYS A 21 11.09 -1.82 18.71
CA LYS A 21 11.83 -1.67 19.97
C LYS A 21 11.47 -0.37 20.70
N ALA A 22 11.49 0.77 20.00
CA ALA A 22 11.14 2.07 20.61
C ALA A 22 9.71 2.10 21.16
N ILE A 23 8.75 1.49 20.45
CA ILE A 23 7.35 1.35 20.90
C ILE A 23 7.27 0.49 22.17
N LEU A 24 7.99 -0.64 22.20
CA LEU A 24 7.99 -1.55 23.34
C LEU A 24 8.69 -0.95 24.57
N ASP A 25 9.76 -0.17 24.37
CA ASP A 25 10.45 0.55 25.44
C ASP A 25 9.55 1.63 26.07
N ALA A 26 8.71 2.28 25.25
CA ALA A 26 7.76 3.30 25.71
C ALA A 26 6.49 2.72 26.37
N MET A 27 6.12 1.47 26.04
CA MET A 27 4.92 0.80 26.54
C MET A 27 5.24 -0.61 27.04
N PRO A 28 5.68 -0.75 28.31
CA PRO A 28 6.09 -2.04 28.86
C PRO A 28 4.99 -3.11 28.80
N ASP A 29 3.72 -2.71 28.99
CA ASP A 29 2.57 -3.62 28.90
C ASP A 29 2.32 -4.13 27.48
N ALA A 30 2.73 -3.36 26.45
CA ALA A 30 2.62 -3.81 25.05
C ALA A 30 3.49 -5.05 24.81
N LYS A 31 4.66 -5.14 25.47
CA LYS A 31 5.52 -6.33 25.37
C LYS A 31 4.82 -7.58 25.91
N TYR A 32 4.14 -7.46 27.05
CA TYR A 32 3.36 -8.57 27.61
C TYR A 32 2.19 -8.96 26.69
N ASN A 33 1.45 -7.99 26.16
CA ASN A 33 0.32 -8.25 25.27
C ASN A 33 0.75 -8.93 23.96
N ILE A 34 1.85 -8.47 23.35
CA ILE A 34 2.43 -9.10 22.17
C ILE A 34 2.88 -10.53 22.49
N PHE A 35 3.60 -10.73 23.60
CA PHE A 35 4.02 -12.07 24.03
C PHE A 35 2.83 -13.01 24.26
N SER A 36 1.79 -12.53 24.95
CA SER A 36 0.59 -13.33 25.22
C SER A 36 -0.14 -13.70 23.92
N GLY A 37 -0.23 -12.77 22.96
CA GLY A 37 -0.80 -13.04 21.64
C GLY A 37 -0.03 -14.13 20.89
N MET A 38 1.30 -14.06 20.88
CA MET A 38 2.14 -15.07 20.25
C MET A 38 2.04 -16.45 20.91
N VAL A 39 1.92 -16.51 22.24
CA VAL A 39 1.69 -17.78 22.94
C VAL A 39 0.36 -18.39 22.50
N ALA A 40 -0.70 -17.59 22.38
CA ALA A 40 -1.99 -18.05 21.89
C ALA A 40 -1.91 -18.55 20.44
N GLU A 41 -1.18 -17.85 19.57
CA GLU A 41 -0.95 -18.26 18.17
C GLU A 41 -0.19 -19.60 18.09
N GLU A 42 0.90 -19.77 18.84
CA GLU A 42 1.66 -21.02 18.88
C GLU A 42 0.82 -22.19 19.40
N LEU A 43 -0.04 -21.96 20.40
CA LEU A 43 -0.98 -22.97 20.88
C LEU A 43 -2.00 -23.35 19.80
N LEU A 44 -2.52 -22.37 19.05
CA LEU A 44 -3.41 -22.63 17.91
C LEU A 44 -2.70 -23.44 16.82
N MET A 45 -1.45 -23.09 16.48
CA MET A 45 -0.65 -23.83 15.50
C MET A 45 -0.40 -25.26 15.96
N GLN A 46 -0.09 -25.48 17.24
CA GLN A 46 0.09 -26.81 17.80
C GLN A 46 -1.21 -27.63 17.72
N TRP A 47 -2.34 -27.04 18.12
CA TRP A 47 -3.65 -27.67 17.99
C TRP A 47 -3.97 -28.01 16.52
N ALA A 48 -3.70 -27.11 15.59
CA ALA A 48 -3.93 -27.33 14.16
C ALA A 48 -3.09 -28.49 13.60
N ARG A 49 -1.84 -28.67 14.06
CA ARG A 49 -1.00 -29.82 13.70
C ARG A 49 -1.58 -31.13 14.23
N GLU A 50 -1.98 -31.14 15.51
CA GLU A 50 -2.51 -32.34 16.16
C GLU A 50 -3.88 -32.77 15.61
N ASN A 51 -4.65 -31.82 15.07
CA ASN A 51 -5.99 -32.06 14.54
C ASN A 51 -6.04 -32.17 13.01
N GLY A 52 -4.88 -32.33 12.35
CA GLY A 52 -4.83 -32.58 10.90
C GLY A 52 -5.31 -31.42 10.03
N ILE A 53 -5.33 -30.18 10.54
CA ILE A 53 -5.72 -29.00 9.75
C ILE A 53 -4.77 -28.83 8.54
N TYR A 54 -3.48 -29.11 8.74
CA TYR A 54 -2.47 -29.06 7.69
C TYR A 54 -2.67 -30.10 6.59
N ASP A 55 -3.46 -31.15 6.86
CA ASP A 55 -3.76 -32.20 5.90
C ASP A 55 -4.95 -31.88 5.00
N LEU A 56 -5.78 -30.89 5.38
CA LEU A 56 -6.92 -30.46 4.59
C LEU A 56 -6.47 -29.93 3.22
N ASP A 57 -7.14 -30.38 2.16
CA ASP A 57 -6.84 -29.95 0.79
C ASP A 57 -6.99 -28.44 0.61
N GLY A 58 -8.00 -27.83 1.27
CA GLY A 58 -8.20 -26.38 1.26
C GLY A 58 -7.00 -25.64 1.84
N TYR A 59 -6.54 -26.05 3.04
CA TYR A 59 -5.37 -25.46 3.68
C TYR A 59 -4.12 -25.56 2.80
N LYS A 60 -3.84 -26.73 2.21
CA LYS A 60 -2.68 -26.94 1.34
C LYS A 60 -2.69 -26.04 0.11
N LYS A 61 -3.87 -25.86 -0.51
CA LYS A 61 -4.04 -24.97 -1.67
C LYS A 61 -3.82 -23.51 -1.29
N ASP A 62 -4.46 -23.05 -0.21
CA ASP A 62 -4.36 -21.67 0.25
C ASP A 62 -2.94 -21.34 0.68
N TYR A 63 -2.29 -22.23 1.43
CA TYR A 63 -0.90 -22.08 1.85
C TYR A 63 0.06 -22.01 0.66
N ALA A 64 -0.10 -22.89 -0.33
CA ALA A 64 0.73 -22.86 -1.54
C ALA A 64 0.53 -21.56 -2.35
N LEU A 65 -0.69 -21.03 -2.40
CA LEU A 65 -0.98 -19.75 -3.04
C LEU A 65 -0.34 -18.58 -2.26
N ALA A 66 -0.49 -18.56 -0.94
CA ALA A 66 0.11 -17.55 -0.08
C ALA A 66 1.64 -17.51 -0.20
N LEU A 67 2.30 -18.68 -0.20
CA LEU A 67 3.74 -18.77 -0.41
C LEU A 67 4.18 -18.21 -1.77
N LYS A 68 3.45 -18.48 -2.85
CA LYS A 68 3.74 -17.91 -4.18
C LYS A 68 3.61 -16.39 -4.20
N MET A 69 2.63 -15.83 -3.50
CA MET A 69 2.45 -14.38 -3.40
C MET A 69 3.58 -13.74 -2.59
N LEU A 70 3.94 -14.34 -1.46
CA LEU A 70 5.04 -13.88 -0.61
C LEU A 70 6.38 -13.92 -1.36
N ASP A 71 6.66 -15.02 -2.06
CA ASP A 71 7.87 -15.17 -2.88
C ASP A 71 7.99 -14.05 -3.92
N ARG A 72 6.91 -13.74 -4.65
CA ARG A 72 6.87 -12.61 -5.61
C ARG A 72 7.18 -11.27 -4.94
N GLN A 73 6.59 -11.00 -3.78
CA GLN A 73 6.82 -9.75 -3.05
C GLN A 73 8.28 -9.63 -2.59
N ILE A 74 8.86 -10.71 -2.07
CA ILE A 74 10.25 -10.75 -1.62
C ILE A 74 11.20 -10.53 -2.82
N ILE A 75 10.99 -11.24 -3.93
CA ILE A 75 11.79 -11.07 -5.15
C ILE A 75 11.71 -9.64 -5.65
N GLN A 76 10.51 -9.05 -5.73
CA GLN A 76 10.33 -7.68 -6.17
C GLN A 76 11.06 -6.68 -5.26
N LYS A 77 10.97 -6.84 -3.94
CA LYS A 77 11.69 -6.01 -2.97
C LYS A 77 13.20 -6.04 -3.23
N TYR A 78 13.80 -7.22 -3.27
CA TYR A 78 15.26 -7.34 -3.44
C TYR A 78 15.73 -6.92 -4.83
N PHE A 79 14.91 -7.12 -5.86
CA PHE A 79 15.17 -6.58 -7.19
C PHE A 79 15.22 -5.05 -7.17
N GLN A 80 14.23 -4.39 -6.56
CA GLN A 80 14.20 -2.93 -6.41
C GLN A 80 15.38 -2.41 -5.57
N GLU A 81 15.67 -3.03 -4.43
CA GLU A 81 16.83 -2.66 -3.60
C GLU A 81 18.15 -2.78 -4.37
N ASN A 82 18.31 -3.82 -5.19
CA ASN A 82 19.49 -3.99 -6.03
C ASN A 82 19.61 -2.90 -7.10
N LEU A 83 18.49 -2.41 -7.64
CA LEU A 83 18.50 -1.28 -8.58
C LEU A 83 18.78 0.05 -7.86
N MET A 84 18.20 0.29 -6.69
CA MET A 84 18.46 1.50 -5.89
C MET A 84 19.95 1.67 -5.59
N LYS A 85 20.67 0.57 -5.29
CA LYS A 85 22.13 0.58 -5.07
C LYS A 85 22.94 1.04 -6.28
N LYS A 86 22.37 0.99 -7.50
CA LYS A 86 23.02 1.42 -8.74
C LYS A 86 22.73 2.88 -9.08
N VAL A 87 21.79 3.51 -8.39
CA VAL A 87 21.38 4.89 -8.65
C VAL A 87 22.14 5.83 -7.72
N SER A 88 22.66 6.91 -8.30
CA SER A 88 23.14 8.06 -7.55
C SER A 88 22.78 9.35 -8.29
N VAL A 89 22.48 10.40 -7.52
CA VAL A 89 22.25 11.74 -8.05
C VAL A 89 23.35 12.65 -7.53
N SER A 90 24.03 13.35 -8.43
CA SER A 90 25.02 14.34 -8.02
C SER A 90 24.33 15.60 -7.51
N GLU A 91 24.98 16.33 -6.60
CA GLU A 91 24.50 17.64 -6.17
C GLU A 91 24.35 18.62 -7.35
N SER A 92 25.23 18.52 -8.35
CA SER A 92 25.15 19.32 -9.57
C SER A 92 23.87 19.06 -10.35
N ASP A 93 23.47 17.78 -10.48
CA ASP A 93 22.22 17.41 -11.16
C ASP A 93 21.00 17.91 -10.38
N ALA A 94 21.01 17.75 -9.06
CA ALA A 94 19.93 18.23 -8.20
C ALA A 94 19.79 19.76 -8.26
N LYS A 95 20.91 20.49 -8.24
CA LYS A 95 20.91 21.95 -8.37
C LYS A 95 20.39 22.40 -9.72
N LYS A 96 20.81 21.74 -10.80
CA LYS A 96 20.31 22.01 -12.15
C LYS A 96 18.79 21.82 -12.21
N TYR A 97 18.31 20.68 -11.72
CA TYR A 97 16.88 20.38 -11.68
C TYR A 97 16.11 21.44 -10.87
N TYR A 98 16.61 21.85 -9.71
CA TYR A 98 15.99 22.89 -8.89
C TYR A 98 15.83 24.19 -9.67
N GLU A 99 16.89 24.69 -10.31
CA GLU A 99 16.83 25.96 -11.05
C GLU A 99 15.87 25.91 -12.24
N GLU A 100 15.80 24.76 -12.92
CA GLU A 100 14.92 24.54 -14.07
C GLU A 100 13.43 24.39 -13.67
N ASN A 101 13.15 23.88 -12.47
CA ASN A 101 11.81 23.46 -12.07
C ASN A 101 11.22 24.21 -10.86
N LYS A 102 11.96 25.12 -10.21
CA LYS A 102 11.51 25.75 -8.96
C LYS A 102 10.18 26.50 -9.03
N ASN A 103 9.82 26.98 -10.23
CA ASN A 103 8.55 27.68 -10.45
C ASN A 103 7.37 26.72 -10.72
N SER A 104 7.66 25.46 -11.01
CA SER A 104 6.67 24.44 -11.39
C SER A 104 6.30 23.50 -10.23
N ILE A 105 7.10 23.49 -9.16
CA ILE A 105 6.92 22.59 -8.01
C ILE A 105 6.21 23.36 -6.89
N PRO A 106 4.93 23.08 -6.58
CA PRO A 106 4.18 23.80 -5.54
C PRO A 106 4.84 23.71 -4.16
N ASP A 107 5.45 22.58 -3.83
CA ASP A 107 6.12 22.34 -2.55
C ASP A 107 7.35 23.23 -2.31
N PHE A 108 7.85 23.90 -3.35
CA PHE A 108 8.94 24.86 -3.21
C PHE A 108 8.43 26.26 -2.90
N VAL A 109 7.14 26.54 -3.01
CA VAL A 109 6.56 27.85 -2.73
C VAL A 109 6.36 28.01 -1.22
N VAL A 110 7.03 29.00 -0.63
CA VAL A 110 6.83 29.41 0.78
C VAL A 110 5.68 30.40 0.89
N THR A 111 5.63 31.34 -0.06
CA THR A 111 4.55 32.32 -0.15
C THR A 111 4.18 32.49 -1.61
N PRO A 112 2.92 32.20 -1.99
CA PRO A 112 2.51 32.37 -3.38
C PRO A 112 2.56 33.84 -3.77
N ALA A 113 2.72 34.10 -5.07
CA ALA A 113 2.60 35.45 -5.58
C ALA A 113 1.20 35.99 -5.26
N SER A 114 1.13 37.22 -4.76
CA SER A 114 -0.14 37.85 -4.38
C SER A 114 -0.16 39.33 -4.76
N GLU A 115 -1.35 39.90 -4.88
CA GLU A 115 -1.52 41.34 -5.04
C GLU A 115 -2.30 41.86 -3.84
N LYS A 116 -1.68 42.78 -3.10
CA LYS A 116 -2.29 43.41 -1.92
C LYS A 116 -2.19 44.92 -2.06
N ASP A 117 -3.32 45.62 -1.98
CA ASP A 117 -3.42 47.08 -2.10
C ASP A 117 -2.81 47.62 -3.41
N GLY A 118 -3.02 46.91 -4.53
CA GLY A 118 -2.49 47.26 -5.86
C GLY A 118 -0.98 47.07 -6.01
N LYS A 119 -0.31 46.42 -5.05
CA LYS A 119 1.12 46.07 -5.12
C LYS A 119 1.28 44.56 -5.31
N LYS A 120 1.96 44.19 -6.40
CA LYS A 120 2.34 42.80 -6.67
C LYS A 120 3.50 42.39 -5.76
N GLN A 121 3.30 41.32 -5.00
CA GLN A 121 4.32 40.60 -4.26
C GLN A 121 4.74 39.38 -5.07
N ALA A 122 6.04 39.25 -5.34
CA ALA A 122 6.59 38.08 -5.99
C ALA A 122 6.47 36.85 -5.09
N ALA A 123 6.35 35.67 -5.69
CA ALA A 123 6.41 34.42 -4.95
C ALA A 123 7.77 34.26 -4.27
N VAL A 124 7.75 33.75 -3.04
CA VAL A 124 8.94 33.39 -2.28
C VAL A 124 9.08 31.88 -2.33
N TYR A 125 10.26 31.41 -2.73
CA TYR A 125 10.57 29.99 -2.88
C TYR A 125 11.58 29.54 -1.83
N ARG A 126 11.48 28.28 -1.40
CA ARG A 126 12.52 27.59 -0.63
C ARG A 126 13.79 27.57 -1.44
N THR A 127 14.92 27.81 -0.78
CA THR A 127 16.27 27.76 -1.36
C THR A 127 16.67 26.32 -1.68
N PHE A 128 17.63 26.15 -2.61
CA PHE A 128 18.18 24.81 -2.90
C PHE A 128 18.69 24.11 -1.64
N ALA A 129 19.34 24.84 -0.73
CA ALA A 129 19.87 24.25 0.51
C ALA A 129 18.77 23.65 1.41
N GLU A 130 17.59 24.28 1.47
CA GLU A 130 16.45 23.81 2.26
C GLU A 130 15.80 22.55 1.67
N VAL A 131 15.85 22.39 0.34
CA VAL A 131 15.19 21.26 -0.35
C VAL A 131 16.16 20.19 -0.87
N LYS A 132 17.47 20.40 -0.77
CA LYS A 132 18.51 19.57 -1.40
C LYS A 132 18.32 18.08 -1.13
N ASP A 133 18.26 17.67 0.13
CA ASP A 133 18.20 16.25 0.49
C ASP A 133 16.91 15.58 0.02
N SER A 134 15.78 16.30 0.12
CA SER A 134 14.49 15.80 -0.38
C SER A 134 14.50 15.70 -1.90
N LEU A 135 15.06 16.69 -2.58
CA LEU A 135 15.14 16.72 -4.04
C LEU A 135 16.08 15.63 -4.57
N MET A 136 17.23 15.42 -3.92
CA MET A 136 18.13 14.32 -4.26
C MET A 136 17.45 12.96 -4.14
N LYS A 137 16.76 12.70 -3.02
CA LYS A 137 15.99 11.44 -2.84
C LYS A 137 14.88 11.28 -3.88
N MET A 138 14.17 12.35 -4.21
CA MET A 138 13.13 12.33 -5.25
C MET A 138 13.73 11.94 -6.61
N LEU A 139 14.84 12.57 -7.00
CA LEU A 139 15.53 12.28 -8.25
C LEU A 139 16.15 10.88 -8.28
N GLU A 140 16.64 10.37 -7.15
CA GLU A 140 17.10 8.99 -7.02
C GLU A 140 15.96 8.01 -7.24
N ASN A 141 14.80 8.26 -6.62
CA ASN A 141 13.60 7.45 -6.83
C ASN A 141 13.14 7.49 -8.29
N GLU A 142 13.11 8.67 -8.92
CA GLU A 142 12.72 8.82 -10.33
C GLU A 142 13.67 8.02 -11.26
N LYS A 143 14.98 8.20 -11.10
CA LYS A 143 15.99 7.43 -11.84
C LYS A 143 15.86 5.93 -11.60
N ALA A 144 15.54 5.51 -10.37
CA ALA A 144 15.33 4.11 -10.05
C ALA A 144 14.08 3.54 -10.72
N GLN A 145 12.98 4.30 -10.81
CA GLN A 145 11.79 3.89 -11.56
C GLN A 145 12.08 3.75 -13.05
N GLU A 146 12.84 4.67 -13.64
CA GLU A 146 13.27 4.55 -15.03
C GLU A 146 14.14 3.30 -15.27
N LEU A 147 15.09 3.06 -14.37
CA LEU A 147 15.96 1.89 -14.45
C LEU A 147 15.16 0.60 -14.29
N TYR A 148 14.20 0.58 -13.37
CA TYR A 148 13.28 -0.54 -13.16
C TYR A 148 12.47 -0.84 -14.43
N ALA A 149 11.88 0.19 -15.06
CA ALA A 149 11.13 0.02 -16.30
C ALA A 149 12.03 -0.51 -17.43
N LYS A 150 13.24 0.03 -17.59
CA LYS A 150 14.22 -0.43 -18.59
C LYS A 150 14.63 -1.88 -18.37
N GLU A 151 14.89 -2.27 -17.13
CA GLU A 151 15.28 -3.63 -16.78
C GLU A 151 14.12 -4.62 -17.03
N LEU A 152 12.88 -4.25 -16.68
CA LEU A 152 11.71 -5.08 -17.01
C LEU A 152 11.53 -5.27 -18.51
N GLU A 153 11.73 -4.23 -19.31
CA GLU A 153 11.66 -4.35 -20.77
C GLU A 153 12.80 -5.22 -21.33
N SER A 154 13.99 -5.20 -20.71
CA SER A 154 15.08 -6.12 -21.05
C SER A 154 14.70 -7.57 -20.73
N LEU A 155 14.18 -7.82 -19.52
CA LEU A 155 13.74 -9.14 -19.08
C LEU A 155 12.60 -9.68 -19.96
N LYS A 156 11.63 -8.86 -20.33
CA LYS A 156 10.55 -9.28 -21.25
C LYS A 156 11.12 -9.81 -22.58
N LYS A 157 12.12 -9.13 -23.13
CA LYS A 157 12.79 -9.53 -24.38
C LYS A 157 13.62 -10.80 -24.19
N GLU A 158 14.40 -10.87 -23.11
CA GLU A 158 15.28 -12.00 -22.79
C GLU A 158 14.48 -13.29 -22.60
N TYR A 159 13.37 -13.23 -21.87
CA TYR A 159 12.53 -14.37 -21.55
C TYR A 159 11.39 -14.60 -22.56
N ASN A 160 11.34 -13.82 -23.65
CA ASN A 160 10.26 -13.86 -24.65
C ASN A 160 8.86 -13.83 -24.00
N ALA A 161 8.70 -12.96 -22.99
CA ALA A 161 7.46 -12.86 -22.23
C ALA A 161 6.46 -11.99 -22.99
N GLU A 162 5.34 -12.58 -23.41
CA GLU A 162 4.23 -11.87 -24.04
C GLU A 162 3.07 -11.69 -23.06
N GLU A 163 2.46 -10.50 -23.08
CA GLU A 163 1.25 -10.26 -22.30
C GLU A 163 0.06 -10.95 -22.98
N ASN A 164 -0.61 -11.84 -22.24
CA ASN A 164 -1.85 -12.47 -22.71
C ASN A 164 -3.05 -11.53 -22.54
N SER A 165 -3.04 -10.37 -23.19
CA SER A 165 -4.13 -9.39 -23.10
C SER A 165 -5.47 -9.94 -23.65
N ALA A 166 -5.43 -11.02 -24.45
CA ALA A 166 -6.61 -11.71 -24.95
C ALA A 166 -7.42 -12.39 -23.83
N TYR A 167 -6.78 -12.84 -22.75
CA TYR A 167 -7.45 -13.39 -21.57
C TYR A 167 -8.48 -12.41 -20.99
N PHE A 168 -8.08 -11.14 -20.81
CA PHE A 168 -8.93 -10.11 -20.22
C PHE A 168 -10.03 -9.58 -21.15
N LYS A 169 -9.85 -9.70 -22.47
CA LYS A 169 -10.87 -9.28 -23.44
C LYS A 169 -12.07 -10.22 -23.46
N LYS A 170 -11.88 -11.49 -23.11
CA LYS A 170 -12.94 -12.50 -23.11
C LYS A 170 -13.82 -12.42 -21.86
N GLU A 171 -13.23 -12.13 -20.70
CA GLU A 171 -13.98 -12.00 -19.43
C GLU A 171 -14.58 -10.60 -19.22
N GLY A 172 -13.98 -9.55 -19.78
CA GLY A 172 -14.42 -8.17 -19.56
C GLY A 172 -15.76 -7.78 -20.20
N SER A 173 -16.26 -8.54 -21.18
CA SER A 173 -17.59 -8.32 -21.76
C SER A 173 -18.72 -9.03 -21.01
N GLU A 174 -18.42 -10.17 -20.38
CA GLU A 174 -19.42 -10.96 -19.64
C GLU A 174 -19.51 -10.48 -18.18
N ALA A 175 -18.37 -10.26 -17.51
CA ALA A 175 -18.35 -9.81 -16.12
C ALA A 175 -18.84 -8.35 -15.94
N LYS A 176 -18.70 -7.48 -16.95
CA LYS A 176 -19.26 -6.11 -16.89
C LYS A 176 -20.77 -6.08 -17.03
N ALA A 177 -21.36 -7.03 -17.75
CA ALA A 177 -22.81 -7.11 -17.94
C ALA A 177 -23.49 -7.60 -16.65
N GLU A 178 -22.90 -8.61 -16.00
CA GLU A 178 -23.39 -9.17 -14.75
C GLU A 178 -23.25 -8.18 -13.58
N THR A 179 -22.09 -7.51 -13.45
CA THR A 179 -21.89 -6.53 -12.36
C THR A 179 -22.72 -5.27 -12.49
N MET A 180 -23.07 -4.83 -13.71
CA MET A 180 -24.00 -3.72 -13.89
C MET A 180 -25.45 -4.14 -13.60
N ALA A 181 -25.86 -5.34 -13.98
CA ALA A 181 -27.19 -5.85 -13.69
C ALA A 181 -27.43 -6.02 -12.18
N ASP A 182 -26.44 -6.54 -11.44
CA ASP A 182 -26.52 -6.67 -9.98
C ASP A 182 -26.57 -5.30 -9.28
N LEU A 183 -25.79 -4.33 -9.76
CA LEU A 183 -25.83 -2.97 -9.23
C LEU A 183 -27.18 -2.28 -9.50
N GLU A 184 -27.75 -2.47 -10.69
CA GLU A 184 -29.05 -1.93 -11.06
C GLU A 184 -30.18 -2.56 -10.23
N ASN A 185 -30.13 -3.87 -9.97
CA ASN A 185 -31.07 -4.56 -9.09
C ASN A 185 -30.97 -4.04 -7.65
N MET A 186 -29.76 -3.87 -7.11
CA MET A 186 -29.57 -3.27 -5.78
C MET A 186 -30.10 -1.84 -5.69
N MET A 187 -29.89 -1.02 -6.72
CA MET A 187 -30.39 0.35 -6.75
C MET A 187 -31.93 0.39 -6.79
N ASN A 188 -32.55 -0.49 -7.57
CA ASN A 188 -34.01 -0.60 -7.64
C ASN A 188 -34.61 -1.12 -6.32
N GLU A 189 -34.00 -2.12 -5.69
CA GLU A 189 -34.44 -2.61 -4.37
C GLU A 189 -34.32 -1.52 -3.30
N SER A 190 -33.24 -0.73 -3.31
CA SER A 190 -33.05 0.37 -2.36
C SER A 190 -34.07 1.51 -2.57
N ALA A 191 -34.43 1.80 -3.82
CA ALA A 191 -35.43 2.81 -4.15
C ALA A 191 -36.84 2.36 -3.75
N GLN A 192 -37.15 1.07 -3.91
CA GLN A 192 -38.44 0.49 -3.51
C GLN A 192 -38.59 0.49 -1.98
N GLN A 193 -37.54 0.10 -1.25
CA GLN A 193 -37.55 0.13 0.22
C GLN A 193 -37.70 1.56 0.77
N ALA A 194 -37.10 2.56 0.12
CA ALA A 194 -37.28 3.96 0.50
C ALA A 194 -38.72 4.45 0.28
N ALA A 195 -39.37 4.05 -0.82
CA ALA A 195 -40.76 4.40 -1.11
C ALA A 195 -41.74 3.75 -0.13
N ASP A 196 -41.51 2.49 0.24
CA ASP A 196 -42.36 1.78 1.20
C ASP A 196 -42.26 2.38 2.61
N HIS A 197 -41.06 2.84 3.01
CA HIS A 197 -40.83 3.46 4.32
C HIS A 197 -41.49 4.83 4.46
N ASP A 198 -41.60 5.62 3.38
CA ASP A 198 -42.35 6.88 3.36
C ASP A 198 -43.87 6.67 3.37
N SER A 199 -44.37 5.60 2.73
CA SER A 199 -45.80 5.28 2.73
C SER A 199 -46.32 4.81 4.10
N ALA A 200 -45.50 4.08 4.86
CA ALA A 200 -45.84 3.64 6.22
C ALA A 200 -45.86 4.79 7.25
N ALA A 201 -45.04 5.82 7.04
CA ALA A 201 -45.04 7.03 7.85
C ALA A 201 -46.27 7.91 7.61
N ALA A 202 -46.81 7.91 6.39
CA ALA A 202 -48.05 8.64 6.07
C ALA A 202 -49.31 7.96 6.64
N ALA A 203 -49.39 6.62 6.59
CA ALA A 203 -50.55 5.88 7.09
C ALA A 203 -50.71 5.90 8.62
N THR A 204 -49.62 6.10 9.37
CA THR A 204 -49.67 6.19 10.84
C THR A 204 -50.05 7.59 11.36
N ALA A 205 -50.02 8.61 10.51
CA ALA A 205 -50.42 9.97 10.87
C ALA A 205 -51.94 10.23 10.73
N GLU A 206 -52.65 9.44 9.92
CA GLU A 206 -54.11 9.60 9.71
C GLU A 206 -54.98 8.89 10.76
N ASP A 207 -54.43 7.96 11.55
CA ASP A 207 -55.18 7.19 12.57
C ASP A 207 -55.06 7.79 14.00
N VAL A 208 -54.43 8.98 14.12
CA VAL A 208 -54.19 9.70 15.39
C VAL A 208 -54.87 11.10 15.41
N ALA A 209 -55.63 11.44 14.36
CA ALA A 209 -56.42 12.69 14.29
C ALA A 209 -57.91 12.42 14.48
#